data_AF-A0AA39TMC9-F1
#
_entry.id   AF-A0AA39TMC9-F1
#
_cell.length_a   1.000
_cell.length_b   1.000
_cell.length_c   1.000
_cell.angle_alpha   90.00
_cell.angle_beta   90.00
_cell.angle_gamma   90.00
#
_symmetry.space_group_name_H-M   'P 1'
#
loop_
_entity.id
_entity.type
_entity.pdbx_description
1 polymer ?
#
loop_
_entity_poly.entity_id
_entity_poly.type
_entity_poly.pdbx_seq_one_letter_code
_entity_poly.pdbx_strand_id
1 'polypeptide(L)'
;MSGILALPEGCIANVISFTTPSDACRLACVSTTFRSAADSDVVWDRFLPSDYLSAISDSASSPASSLLSKKELYLRACHNPLLINEGKLSFWIIWVDTPQYWKWISLPEARFPAVAH
;
A
#
# COMPACT_ATOMS: atom_id res chain seq x y z
N MET A 1 7.04 12.64 -32.66
CA MET A 1 7.67 11.57 -31.86
C MET A 1 6.59 10.95 -30.99
N SER A 2 6.13 9.74 -31.34
CA SER A 2 5.21 8.99 -30.48
C SER A 2 6.07 8.18 -29.50
N GLY A 3 6.38 8.78 -28.35
CA GLY A 3 7.16 8.14 -27.28
C GLY A 3 6.32 7.16 -26.48
N ILE A 4 6.78 6.79 -25.29
CA ILE A 4 6.12 5.85 -24.35
C ILE A 4 4.66 6.24 -24.00
N LEU A 5 4.27 7.49 -24.27
CA LEU A 5 2.89 8.01 -24.14
C LEU A 5 1.91 7.48 -25.20
N ALA A 6 2.39 6.79 -26.23
CA ALA A 6 1.55 6.11 -27.21
C ALA A 6 1.11 4.70 -26.75
N LEU A 7 1.65 4.22 -25.62
CA LEU A 7 1.25 2.95 -25.04
C LEU A 7 -0.09 3.09 -24.29
N PRO A 8 -0.92 2.03 -24.25
CA PRO A 8 -2.08 1.98 -23.36
C PRO A 8 -1.67 2.20 -21.90
N GLU A 9 -2.52 2.86 -21.13
CA GLU A 9 -2.28 3.15 -19.70
C GLU A 9 -1.91 1.91 -18.90
N GLY A 10 -2.57 0.78 -19.16
CA GLY A 10 -2.26 -0.49 -18.50
C GLY A 10 -0.84 -1.02 -18.76
N CYS A 11 -0.27 -0.78 -19.94
CA CYS A 11 1.12 -1.13 -20.23
C CYS A 11 2.08 -0.26 -19.43
N ILE A 12 1.78 1.04 -19.33
CA ILE A 12 2.57 2.00 -18.54
C ILE A 12 2.50 1.63 -17.05
N ALA A 13 1.31 1.34 -16.54
CA ALA A 13 1.10 0.89 -15.16
C ALA A 13 1.87 -0.40 -14.87
N ASN A 14 1.84 -1.38 -15.79
CA ASN A 14 2.59 -2.62 -15.63
C ASN A 14 4.10 -2.35 -15.53
N VAL A 15 4.68 -1.47 -16.36
CA VAL A 15 6.10 -1.09 -16.25
C VAL A 15 6.40 -0.40 -14.92
N ILE A 16 5.55 0.54 -14.49
CA ILE A 16 5.70 1.23 -13.20
C ILE A 16 5.64 0.25 -12.02
N SER A 17 4.84 -0.82 -12.13
CA SER A 17 4.74 -1.84 -11.07
C SER A 17 6.05 -2.60 -10.79
N PHE A 18 7.05 -2.50 -11.69
CA PHE A 18 8.39 -3.05 -11.49
C PHE A 18 9.40 -2.02 -10.96
N THR A 19 9.00 -0.78 -10.70
CA THR A 19 9.86 0.24 -10.10
C THR A 19 9.72 0.28 -8.58
N THR A 20 10.39 1.22 -7.91
CA THR A 20 10.11 1.51 -6.50
C THR A 20 8.86 2.39 -6.34
N PRO A 21 8.21 2.40 -5.16
CA PRO A 21 7.11 3.33 -4.86
C PRO A 21 7.52 4.80 -5.01
N SER A 22 8.76 5.13 -4.64
CA SER A 22 9.33 6.47 -4.82
C SER A 22 9.45 6.85 -6.30
N ASP A 23 9.91 5.93 -7.14
CA ASP A 23 10.01 6.16 -8.59
C ASP A 23 8.63 6.25 -9.24
N ALA A 24 7.64 5.47 -8.79
CA ALA A 24 6.26 5.61 -9.26
C ALA A 24 5.72 7.03 -8.98
N CYS A 25 5.95 7.57 -7.78
CA CYS A 25 5.59 8.94 -7.43
C CYS A 25 6.30 9.98 -8.31
N ARG A 26 7.59 9.77 -8.66
CA ARG A 26 8.33 10.65 -9.57
C ARG A 26 7.77 10.58 -10.99
N LEU A 27 7.46 9.39 -11.48
CA LEU A 27 6.88 9.17 -12.80
C LEU A 27 5.50 9.83 -12.92
N ALA A 28 4.70 9.81 -11.85
CA ALA A 28 3.39 10.49 -11.80
C ALA A 28 3.47 12.01 -12.07
N CYS A 29 4.63 12.64 -11.82
CA CYS A 29 4.85 14.06 -12.09
C CYS A 29 5.17 14.37 -13.56
N VAL A 30 5.47 13.37 -14.39
CA VAL A 30 5.90 13.55 -15.78
C VAL A 30 4.75 13.94 -16.71
N SER A 31 3.58 13.30 -16.58
CA SER A 31 2.38 13.62 -17.36
C SER A 31 1.11 13.12 -16.65
N THR A 32 -0.06 13.55 -17.13
CA THR A 32 -1.36 13.05 -16.64
C THR A 32 -1.56 11.56 -16.91
N THR A 33 -1.09 11.05 -18.05
CA THR A 33 -1.12 9.62 -18.38
C THR A 33 -0.26 8.81 -17.41
N PHE A 34 0.97 9.28 -17.14
CA PHE A 34 1.84 8.63 -16.16
C PHE A 34 1.25 8.70 -14.75
N ARG A 35 0.60 9.81 -14.39
CA ARG A 35 -0.08 9.95 -13.11
C ARG A 35 -1.19 8.94 -12.92
N SER A 36 -2.08 8.83 -13.91
CA SER A 36 -3.19 7.86 -13.89
C SER A 36 -2.65 6.44 -13.76
N ALA A 37 -1.64 6.09 -14.58
CA ALA A 37 -1.00 4.78 -14.53
C ALA A 37 -0.31 4.50 -13.18
N ALA A 38 0.44 5.47 -12.63
CA ALA A 38 1.17 5.34 -11.36
C ALA A 38 0.24 5.25 -10.14
N ASP A 39 -0.94 5.85 -10.23
CA ASP A 39 -1.93 5.84 -9.15
C ASP A 39 -2.86 4.61 -9.21
N SER A 40 -2.72 3.77 -10.24
CA SER A 40 -3.55 2.59 -10.44
C SER A 40 -3.26 1.48 -9.42
N ASP A 41 -4.31 0.77 -9.02
CA ASP A 41 -4.20 -0.37 -8.09
C ASP A 41 -3.28 -1.49 -8.62
N VAL A 42 -3.08 -1.59 -9.93
CA VAL A 42 -2.14 -2.55 -10.56
C VAL A 42 -0.70 -2.31 -10.09
N VAL A 43 -0.31 -1.03 -9.95
CA VAL A 43 1.01 -0.64 -9.46
C VAL A 43 1.11 -0.95 -7.96
N TRP A 44 0.12 -0.55 -7.18
CA TRP A 44 0.16 -0.66 -5.73
C TRP A 44 -0.03 -2.09 -5.21
N ASP A 45 -0.68 -2.99 -5.97
CA ASP A 45 -0.71 -4.44 -5.68
C ASP A 45 0.68 -5.07 -5.66
N ARG A 46 1.62 -4.55 -6.46
CA ARG A 46 3.00 -5.03 -6.49
C ARG A 46 3.87 -4.47 -5.38
N PHE A 47 3.50 -3.30 -4.86
CA PHE A 47 4.22 -2.64 -3.76
C PHE A 47 3.74 -3.11 -2.39
N LEU A 48 2.53 -3.64 -2.31
CA LEU A 48 1.96 -4.22 -1.10
C LEU A 48 2.32 -5.71 -0.97
N PRO A 49 2.53 -6.23 0.25
CA PRO A 49 2.71 -7.67 0.47
C PRO A 49 1.45 -8.44 0.05
N SER A 50 1.58 -9.61 -0.60
CA SER A 50 0.42 -10.42 -1.04
C SER A 50 -0.57 -10.77 0.07
N ASP A 51 -0.10 -10.89 1.31
CA ASP A 51 -0.93 -11.24 2.47
C ASP A 51 -1.62 -10.02 3.12
N TYR A 52 -1.52 -8.83 2.53
CA TYR A 52 -2.13 -7.61 3.06
C TYR A 52 -3.67 -7.71 3.13
N LEU A 53 -4.30 -8.35 2.14
CA LEU A 53 -5.75 -8.54 2.11
C LEU A 53 -6.23 -9.45 3.23
N SER A 54 -5.47 -10.51 3.55
CA SER A 54 -5.78 -11.42 4.66
C SER A 54 -5.77 -10.66 5.99
N ALA A 55 -4.79 -9.79 6.17
CA ALA A 55 -4.69 -8.89 7.31
C ALA A 55 -5.85 -7.86 7.39
N ILE A 56 -6.24 -7.26 6.27
CA ILE A 56 -7.32 -6.25 6.26
C ILE A 56 -8.70 -6.90 6.37
N SER A 57 -8.86 -8.14 5.88
CA SER A 57 -10.12 -8.87 5.95
C SER A 57 -10.57 -9.12 7.39
N ASP A 58 -9.64 -9.42 8.31
CA ASP A 58 -9.91 -9.47 9.76
C ASP A 58 -10.21 -8.08 10.36
N SER A 59 -9.78 -7.02 9.68
CA SER A 59 -9.97 -5.61 10.10
C SER A 59 -11.19 -4.94 9.44
N ALA A 60 -11.89 -5.65 8.55
CA ALA A 60 -13.01 -5.16 7.73
C ALA A 60 -14.27 -4.83 8.54
N SER A 61 -14.25 -5.08 9.85
CA SER A 61 -15.23 -4.55 10.80
C SER A 61 -15.16 -3.02 10.92
N SER A 62 -14.11 -2.36 10.41
CA SER A 62 -14.04 -0.90 10.32
C SER A 62 -14.39 -0.40 8.91
N PRO A 63 -15.49 0.37 8.73
CA PRO A 63 -15.95 0.85 7.42
C PRO A 63 -14.98 1.84 6.74
N ALA A 64 -13.95 2.31 7.43
CA ALA A 64 -12.94 3.21 6.88
C ALA A 64 -11.88 2.48 6.03
N SER A 65 -11.66 1.18 6.24
CA SER A 65 -10.59 0.42 5.55
C SER A 65 -10.99 -0.08 4.17
N SER A 66 -12.28 -0.30 3.91
CA SER A 66 -12.81 -0.73 2.61
C SER A 66 -12.98 0.41 1.60
N LEU A 67 -12.85 1.66 2.04
CA LEU A 67 -13.02 2.86 1.21
C LEU A 67 -11.71 3.45 0.68
N LEU A 68 -10.56 2.94 1.15
CA LEU A 68 -9.24 3.45 0.74
C LEU A 68 -8.71 2.71 -0.48
N SER A 69 -8.12 3.45 -1.40
CA SER A 69 -7.31 2.88 -2.49
C SER A 69 -6.06 2.17 -1.94
N LYS A 70 -5.46 1.27 -2.71
CA LYS A 70 -4.23 0.55 -2.30
C LYS A 70 -3.07 1.51 -2.05
N LYS A 71 -3.02 2.61 -2.81
CA LYS A 71 -2.08 3.71 -2.60
C LYS A 71 -2.26 4.38 -1.24
N GLU A 72 -3.48 4.74 -0.89
CA GLU A 72 -3.77 5.36 0.41
C GLU A 72 -3.46 4.42 1.57
N LEU A 73 -3.72 3.13 1.39
CA LEU A 73 -3.37 2.11 2.37
C LEU A 73 -1.86 2.03 2.58
N TYR A 74 -1.09 2.00 1.49
CA TYR A 74 0.37 2.05 1.55
C TYR A 74 0.86 3.29 2.29
N LEU A 75 0.39 4.49 1.91
CA LEU A 75 0.81 5.74 2.54
C LEU A 75 0.44 5.78 4.02
N ARG A 76 -0.74 5.29 4.40
CA ARG A 76 -1.15 5.22 5.80
C ARG A 76 -0.25 4.28 6.60
N ALA A 77 0.07 3.11 6.04
CA ALA A 77 1.01 2.17 6.65
C ALA A 77 2.42 2.73 6.81
N CYS A 78 2.85 3.63 5.92
CA CYS A 78 4.13 4.34 6.06
C CYS A 78 4.14 5.33 7.23
N HIS A 79 3.03 6.03 7.46
CA HIS A 79 2.94 7.08 8.48
C HIS A 79 2.54 6.57 9.86
N ASN A 80 1.73 5.53 9.94
CA ASN A 80 1.27 4.94 11.19
C ASN A 80 1.24 3.41 11.06
N PRO A 81 1.69 2.66 12.09
CA PRO A 81 1.53 1.22 12.10
C PRO A 81 0.04 0.88 12.03
N LEU A 82 -0.36 0.13 10.99
CA LEU A 82 -1.73 -0.33 10.86
C LEU A 82 -1.96 -1.47 11.86
N LEU A 83 -2.90 -1.28 12.77
CA LEU A 83 -3.37 -2.33 13.67
C LEU A 83 -4.30 -3.25 12.90
N ILE A 84 -3.92 -4.52 12.83
CA ILE A 84 -4.56 -5.59 12.09
C ILE A 84 -4.94 -6.69 13.08
N ASN A 85 -6.06 -7.39 12.82
CA ASN A 85 -6.56 -8.47 13.68
C ASN A 85 -6.80 -7.98 15.13
N GLU A 86 -7.71 -7.01 15.29
CA GLU A 86 -8.06 -6.41 16.60
C GLU A 86 -6.87 -5.86 17.41
N GLY A 87 -5.83 -5.38 16.73
CA GLY A 87 -4.62 -4.83 17.38
C GLY A 87 -3.61 -5.89 17.81
N LYS A 88 -3.77 -7.14 17.37
CA LYS A 88 -2.83 -8.24 17.63
C LYS A 88 -1.59 -8.18 16.73
N LEU A 89 -1.74 -7.60 15.54
CA LEU A 89 -0.68 -7.44 14.55
C LEU A 89 -0.52 -5.96 14.21
N SER A 90 0.72 -5.52 14.03
CA SER A 90 1.02 -4.21 13.47
C SER A 90 1.83 -4.34 12.18
N PHE A 91 1.43 -3.58 11.17
CA PHE A 91 2.10 -3.50 9.87
C PHE A 91 2.74 -2.12 9.69
N TRP A 92 4.05 -2.08 9.46
CA TRP A 92 4.80 -0.87 9.17
C TRP A 92 5.73 -1.09 7.99
N ILE A 93 5.70 -0.16 7.03
CA ILE A 93 6.58 -0.15 5.87
C ILE A 93 7.78 0.74 6.19
N ILE A 94 8.97 0.16 6.26
CA ILE A 94 10.21 0.89 6.46
C ILE A 94 10.73 1.35 5.10
N TRP A 95 10.86 2.67 4.92
CA TRP A 95 11.41 3.28 3.72
C TRP A 95 12.90 2.98 3.63
N VAL A 96 13.24 1.90 2.93
CA VAL A 96 14.53 1.76 2.27
C VAL A 96 14.17 1.59 0.81
N ASP A 97 14.95 2.15 -0.12
CA ASP A 97 14.80 2.04 -1.58
C ASP A 97 14.69 0.60 -2.16
N THR A 98 14.49 -0.41 -1.30
CA THR A 98 14.23 -1.80 -1.62
C THR A 98 12.74 -2.12 -1.44
N PRO A 99 12.04 -2.58 -2.49
CA PRO A 99 10.57 -2.77 -2.46
C PRO A 99 10.07 -3.93 -1.58
N GLN A 100 10.89 -4.52 -0.70
CA GLN A 100 10.54 -5.79 -0.04
C GLN A 100 10.82 -5.89 1.46
N TYR A 101 11.02 -4.78 2.18
CA TYR A 101 11.19 -4.84 3.65
C TYR A 101 9.89 -4.50 4.38
N TRP A 102 9.07 -5.52 4.64
CA TRP A 102 7.94 -5.45 5.57
C TRP A 102 8.21 -6.36 6.76
N LYS A 103 7.86 -5.90 7.96
CA LYS A 103 7.95 -6.71 9.17
C LYS A 103 6.61 -6.71 9.87
N TRP A 104 6.01 -7.89 10.00
CA TRP A 104 4.93 -8.10 10.96
C TRP A 104 5.52 -8.04 12.35
N ILE A 105 5.04 -7.13 13.17
CA ILE A 105 5.40 -7.08 14.59
C ILE A 105 4.22 -7.60 15.37
N SER A 106 4.38 -8.78 15.97
CA SER A 106 3.49 -9.28 17.00
C SER A 106 3.63 -8.38 18.22
N LEU A 107 2.54 -7.75 18.65
CA LEU A 107 2.52 -7.01 19.91
C LEU A 107 2.37 -8.03 21.05
N PRO A 108 3.41 -8.31 21.87
CA PRO A 108 3.34 -9.39 22.86
C PRO A 108 2.41 -9.09 24.04
N GLU A 109 1.90 -7.87 24.16
CA GLU A 109 0.97 -7.47 25.21
C GLU A 109 0.04 -6.37 24.68
N ALA A 110 -1.08 -6.75 24.07
CA ALA A 110 -2.26 -5.90 24.04
C ALA A 110 -2.81 -5.79 25.48
N ARG A 111 -2.11 -5.02 26.33
CA ARG A 111 -2.53 -4.60 27.67
C ARG A 111 -3.60 -3.51 27.56
N PHE A 112 -4.73 -3.82 26.94
CA PHE A 112 -5.97 -3.19 27.35
C PHE A 112 -6.64 -4.19 28.26
N PRO A 113 -6.66 -3.99 29.60
CA PRO A 113 -7.55 -4.78 30.41
C PRO A 113 -8.95 -4.48 29.89
N ALA A 114 -9.65 -5.51 29.44
CA ALA A 114 -11.07 -5.43 29.18
C ALA A 114 -11.75 -5.01 30.49
N VAL A 115 -11.99 -3.71 30.63
CA VAL A 115 -12.85 -3.13 31.65
C VAL A 115 -13.94 -2.39 30.89
N ALA A 116 -15.09 -3.05 30.77
CA ALA A 116 -16.37 -2.40 30.69
C ALA A 116 -17.39 -3.27 31.45
N HIS A 117 -18.25 -2.55 32.15
CA HIS A 117 -18.99 -2.89 33.37
C HIS A 117 -20.41 -3.41 33.08
#